data_AF-A0A4Q1VAM6-F1
#
_entry.id   AF-A0A4Q1VAM6-F1
#
_cell.length_a   1.000
_cell.length_b   1.000
_cell.length_c   1.000
_cell.angle_alpha   90.00
_cell.angle_beta   90.00
_cell.angle_gamma   90.00
#
_symmetry.space_group_name_H-M   'P 1'
#
loop_
_entity.id
_entity.type
_entity.pdbx_description
1 polymer ?
#
loop_
_entity_poly.entity_id
_entity_poly.type
_entity_poly.pdbx_seq_one_letter_code
_entity_poly.pdbx_strand_id
1 'polypeptide(L)' 'MDAFTMVIVACIAGEPQCITAQFSDNSFTTFQACDSRVNEIASSMTKDFAKRHELKGKQVTYEISCSRQAKFAKALV' A
#
# COMPACT_ATOMS: atom_id res chain seq x y z
N MET A 1 19.69 8.19 -10.45
CA MET A 1 18.36 8.78 -10.24
C MET A 1 17.81 8.16 -8.95
N ASP A 2 17.42 8.98 -7.97
CA ASP A 2 16.79 8.50 -6.74
C ASP A 2 15.35 8.07 -7.06
N ALA A 3 15.06 6.77 -7.02
CA ALA A 3 13.70 6.25 -7.20
C ALA A 3 12.94 6.34 -5.88
N PHE A 4 11.74 6.91 -5.90
CA PHE A 4 10.84 6.84 -4.76
C PHE A 4 10.27 5.43 -4.64
N THR A 5 10.12 4.99 -3.40
CA THR A 5 9.45 3.74 -3.07
C THR A 5 8.09 4.06 -2.48
N MET A 6 7.06 3.46 -3.05
CA MET A 6 5.72 3.46 -2.48
C MET A 6 5.58 2.25 -1.59
N VAL A 7 5.03 2.44 -0.40
CA VAL A 7 4.58 1.33 0.43
C VAL A 7 3.14 1.54 0.82
N ILE A 8 2.39 0.45 0.76
CA ILE A 8 0.98 0.39 1.07
C ILE A 8 0.80 -0.65 2.15
N VAL A 9 0.22 -0.25 3.27
CA VAL A 9 -0.22 -1.15 4.34
C VAL A 9 -1.74 -1.21 4.25
N ALA A 10 -2.28 -2.39 3.97
CA ALA A 10 -3.71 -2.65 3.94
C ALA A 10 -4.12 -3.45 5.18
N CYS A 11 -4.83 -2.80 6.10
CA CYS A 11 -5.37 -3.43 7.31
C CYS A 11 -6.85 -3.75 7.09
N ILE A 12 -7.23 -5.01 7.29
CA ILE A 12 -8.60 -5.48 7.05
C ILE A 12 -9.28 -5.71 8.40
N ALA A 13 -10.50 -5.19 8.56
CA ALA A 13 -11.23 -5.29 9.80
C ALA A 13 -11.50 -6.76 10.18
N GLY A 14 -10.95 -7.18 11.32
CA GLY A 14 -11.04 -8.55 11.81
C GLY A 14 -9.86 -9.46 11.42
N GLU A 15 -8.93 -8.98 10.60
CA GLU A 15 -7.66 -9.68 10.37
C GLU A 15 -6.60 -9.24 11.38
N PRO A 16 -5.85 -10.20 11.97
CA PRO A 16 -4.80 -9.89 12.94
C PRO A 16 -3.55 -9.27 12.30
N GLN A 17 -3.41 -9.36 10.98
CA GLN A 17 -2.23 -8.91 10.25
C GLN A 17 -2.62 -7.96 9.12
N CYS A 18 -1.92 -6.83 9.05
CA CYS A 18 -2.02 -5.95 7.90
C CYS A 18 -1.10 -6.43 6.78
N ILE A 19 -1.59 -6.35 5.55
CA ILE A 19 -0.86 -6.75 4.36
C ILE A 19 -0.02 -5.57 3.91
N THR A 20 1.30 -5.73 3.94
CA THR A 20 2.23 -4.69 3.48
C THR A 20 2.71 -5.03 2.07
N ALA A 21 2.59 -4.08 1.14
CA ALA A 21 3.08 -4.18 -0.21
C ALA A 21 4.04 -3.01 -0.51
N GLN A 22 5.23 -3.33 -1.01
CA GLN A 22 6.23 -2.35 -1.40
C GLN A 22 6.37 -2.32 -2.91
N PHE A 23 6.21 -1.15 -3.51
CA PHE A 23 6.35 -0.90 -4.94
C PHE A 23 7.53 0.03 -5.17
N SER A 24 8.56 -0.52 -5.80
CA SER A 24 9.74 0.24 -6.24
C SER A 24 9.67 0.32 -7.75
N ASP A 25 9.21 1.46 -8.28
CA ASP A 25 9.13 1.69 -9.73
C ASP A 25 10.04 2.85 -10.11
N ASN A 26 10.83 2.67 -11.17
CA ASN A 26 11.76 3.69 -11.66
C ASN A 26 11.04 4.93 -12.22
N SER A 27 9.73 4.83 -12.47
CA SER A 27 8.87 5.94 -12.88
C SER A 27 8.44 6.81 -11.70
N PHE A 28 8.60 6.35 -10.46
CA PHE A 28 8.37 7.15 -9.26
C PHE A 28 9.56 8.08 -9.00
N THR A 29 9.81 9.02 -9.90
CA THR A 29 10.88 10.01 -9.73
C THR A 29 10.45 11.22 -8.89
N THR A 30 9.14 11.38 -8.67
CA THR A 30 8.53 12.45 -7.88
C THR A 30 7.46 11.91 -6.93
N PHE A 31 7.19 12.65 -5.85
CA PHE A 31 6.09 12.34 -4.95
C PHE A 31 4.74 12.32 -5.69
N GLN A 32 4.52 13.25 -6.62
CA GLN A 32 3.27 13.32 -7.39
C GLN A 32 3.06 12.11 -8.32
N ALA A 33 4.14 11.59 -8.91
CA ALA A 33 4.09 10.36 -9.71
C ALA A 33 3.76 9.12 -8.86
N CYS A 34 4.28 9.09 -7.62
CA CYS A 34 3.93 8.08 -6.64
C CYS A 34 2.45 8.21 -6.22
N ASP A 35 2.03 9.37 -5.74
CA ASP A 35 0.65 9.65 -5.29
C ASP A 35 -0.41 9.34 -6.37
N SER A 36 -0.15 9.72 -7.63
CA SER A 36 -1.08 9.45 -8.74
C SER A 36 -1.35 7.97 -8.99
N ARG A 37 -0.42 7.09 -8.60
CA ARG A 37 -0.53 5.63 -8.77
C ARG A 37 -1.13 4.94 -7.55
N VAL A 38 -1.20 5.63 -6.41
CA VAL A 38 -1.77 5.09 -5.17
C VAL A 38 -3.19 4.61 -5.37
N ASN A 39 -4.04 5.41 -6.02
CA ASN A 39 -5.43 5.05 -6.23
C ASN A 39 -5.58 3.81 -7.13
N GLU A 40 -4.78 3.71 -8.21
CA GLU A 40 -4.79 2.53 -9.08
C GLU A 40 -4.36 1.26 -8.33
N ILE A 41 -3.28 1.35 -7.54
CA ILE A 41 -2.75 0.21 -6.79
C ILE A 41 -3.72 -0.19 -5.68
N ALA A 42 -4.25 0.77 -4.90
CA ALA A 42 -5.24 0.51 -3.86
C ALA A 42 -6.53 -0.09 -4.42
N SER A 43 -6.99 0.38 -5.59
CA SER A 43 -8.13 -0.20 -6.30
C SER A 43 -7.86 -1.64 -6.73
N SER A 44 -6.66 -1.91 -7.27
CA SER A 44 -6.23 -3.26 -7.64
C SER A 44 -6.17 -4.20 -6.44
N MET A 45 -5.56 -3.76 -5.32
CA MET A 45 -5.52 -4.52 -4.07
C MET A 45 -6.92 -4.79 -3.52
N THR A 46 -7.80 -3.78 -3.53
CA THR A 46 -9.20 -3.94 -3.10
C THR A 46 -9.93 -4.99 -3.94
N LYS A 47 -9.73 -4.98 -5.27
CA LYS A 47 -10.30 -6.00 -6.16
C LYS A 47 -9.76 -7.39 -5.83
N ASP A 48 -8.50 -7.50 -5.45
CA ASP A 48 -7.90 -8.78 -5.08
C ASP A 48 -8.44 -9.30 -3.73
N PHE A 49 -8.61 -8.40 -2.74
CA PHE A 49 -9.30 -8.73 -1.49
C PHE A 49 -10.76 -9.12 -1.71
N ALA A 50 -11.45 -8.46 -2.64
CA ALA A 50 -12.83 -8.79 -2.98
C ALA A 50 -13.01 -10.18 -3.61
N LYS A 51 -11.95 -10.75 -4.21
CA LYS A 51 -11.96 -12.15 -4.68
C LYS A 51 -11.91 -13.15 -3.53
N ARG A 52 -11.38 -12.74 -2.36
CA ARG A 52 -11.30 -13.60 -1.18
C ARG A 52 -12.62 -13.53 -0.43
N HIS A 53 -13.36 -14.63 -0.45
CA HIS A 53 -14.71 -14.68 0.11
C HIS A 53 -14.74 -14.41 1.62
N GLU A 54 -13.66 -14.76 2.34
CA GLU A 54 -13.45 -14.49 3.76
C GLU A 54 -13.36 -12.99 4.12
N LEU A 55 -12.96 -12.14 3.16
CA LEU A 55 -12.78 -10.70 3.35
C LEU A 55 -13.99 -9.90 2.83
N LYS A 56 -15.01 -10.58 2.29
CA LYS A 56 -16.18 -9.93 1.71
C LYS A 56 -16.98 -9.18 2.78
N GLY A 57 -17.24 -7.89 2.53
CA GLY A 57 -17.96 -7.01 3.45
C GLY A 57 -17.12 -6.51 4.63
N LYS A 58 -15.82 -6.82 4.67
CA LYS A 58 -14.90 -6.23 5.63
C LYS A 58 -14.46 -4.85 5.16
N GLN A 59 -14.30 -3.93 6.11
CA GLN A 59 -13.68 -2.64 5.83
C GLN A 59 -12.17 -2.84 5.66
N VAL A 60 -11.60 -2.25 4.62
CA VAL A 60 -10.15 -2.23 4.38
C VAL A 60 -9.67 -0.80 4.53
N THR A 61 -8.68 -0.61 5.39
CA THR A 61 -8.00 0.67 5.59
C THR A 61 -6.64 0.61 4.93
N TYR A 62 -6.29 1.64 4.17
CA TYR A 62 -5.01 1.75 3.48
C TYR A 62 -4.19 2.88 4.08
N GLU A 63 -2.98 2.58 4.53
CA GLU A 63 -1.96 3.57 4.83
C GLU A 63 -0.90 3.54 3.72
N ILE A 64 -0.73 4.66 3.03
CA ILE A 64 0.21 4.76 1.91
C ILE A 64 1.32 5.76 2.24
N SER A 65 2.56 5.36 1.98
CA SER A 65 3.75 6.18 2.18
C SER A 65 4.62 6.18 0.93
N CYS A 66 4.82 7.35 0.35
CA CYS A 66 5.76 7.59 -0.75
C CYS A 66 7.04 8.20 -0.20
N SER A 67 8.14 7.47 -0.21
CA SER A 67 9.41 7.92 0.38
C SER A 67 10.58 7.68 -0.55
N ARG A 68 11.54 8.62 -0.59
CA ARG A 68 12.78 8.48 -1.35
C ARG A 68 13.77 7.52 -0.67
N GLN A 69 13.72 7.43 0.65
CA GLN A 69 14.38 6.39 1.44
C GLN A 69 13.28 5.55 2.08
N ALA A 70 13.12 4.30 1.62
CA ALA A 70 12.23 3.32 2.25
C ALA A 70 12.78 2.91 3.63
N LYS A 71 12.74 3.81 4.61
CA LYS A 71 13.06 3.51 6.00
C LYS A 71 11.75 3.24 6.75
N PHE A 72 11.39 1.98 6.85
CA PHE A 72 10.40 1.55 7.84
C PHE A 72 11.04 1.60 9.22
N ALA A 73 10.63 2.55 10.04
CA ALA A 73 10.66 2.35 11.49
C ALA A 73 9.45 1.47 11.82
N LYS A 74 9.69 0.17 11.98
CA LYS A 74 8.74 -0.78 12.56
C LYS A 74 8.52 -0.37 14.03
N ALA A 75 7.62 0.57 14.28
CA ALA A 75 7.11 0.81 15.63
C ALA A 75 5.78 0.05 15.77
N LEU A 76 5.89 -1.26 16.01
CA LEU A 76 4.84 -2.00 16.69
C LEU A 76 5.05 -1.74 18.19
N VAL A 77 4.14 -0.98 18.81
CA VAL A 77 3.85 -1.02 20.25
C VAL A 77 2.37 -1.35 20.37
#